data_AF-A0A832UAS3-F1
#
_entry.id   AF-A0A832UAS3-F1
#
_cell.length_a   1.000
_cell.length_b   1.000
_cell.length_c   1.000
_cell.angle_alpha   90.00
_cell.angle_beta   90.00
_cell.angle_gamma   90.00
#
_symmetry.space_group_name_H-M   'P 1'
#
loop_
_entity.id
_entity.type
_entity.pdbx_description
1 polymer ?
#
loop_
_entity_poly.entity_id
_entity_poly.type
_entity_poly.pdbx_seq_one_letter_code
_entity_poly.pdbx_strand_id
1 'polypeptide(L)'
;MLSFLPASWQVFKLGFAFFVIMTIILLNLRGIKESVLFLIPIFALFIIAHVILILYALYFHAANVPTVMSNTATNVHNIVSSAGISALLFIILHSYSMGAGTYTGIEAVSNAVPVMREPRVKTAKRTMHLMAISLAFMAAGLMLTYIFYHVSPESGKTLNAILFENITSSWGPLGHYFVIATLVSEAGLLFVAAQTGFLDGPRVLANMALDRWVPTRFATLSDRLVTQNGILIMGISALIMVFLTQGSVKLLIVLYSIAVFITFILSQAGMVRHWWKVKTKVKDWKKKLIINGTGLLMTVLILMSVIAVKFGEGGWVTLLIIGAFAGVVILIRRHYDNTSELIKELNAKAINSPESMNLIKNDMPDKANMQDKT
;
A
#
# COMPACT_ATOMS: atom_id res chain seq x y z
N MET A 1 -12.19 -7.75 -13.05
CA MET A 1 -12.15 -9.22 -13.23
C MET A 1 -13.36 -9.77 -13.97
N LEU A 2 -14.59 -9.30 -13.74
CA LEU A 2 -15.78 -9.87 -14.40
C LEU A 2 -16.38 -8.98 -15.53
N SER A 3 -15.67 -7.93 -15.97
CA SER A 3 -16.21 -6.94 -16.92
C SER A 3 -16.54 -7.52 -18.30
N PHE A 4 -15.92 -8.64 -18.68
CA PHE A 4 -16.16 -9.32 -19.96
C PHE A 4 -17.24 -10.41 -19.86
N LEU A 5 -17.81 -10.64 -18.68
CA LEU A 5 -18.87 -11.63 -18.46
C LEU A 5 -20.25 -10.95 -18.43
N PRO A 6 -21.33 -11.70 -18.72
CA PRO A 6 -22.69 -11.17 -18.67
C PRO A 6 -23.03 -10.53 -17.31
N ALA A 7 -23.82 -9.47 -17.32
CA ALA A 7 -24.20 -8.73 -16.10
C ALA A 7 -24.89 -9.63 -15.06
N SER A 8 -25.62 -10.66 -15.48
CA SER A 8 -26.26 -11.65 -14.60
C SER A 8 -25.26 -12.42 -13.74
N TRP A 9 -24.02 -12.58 -14.18
CA TRP A 9 -22.97 -13.31 -13.45
C TRP A 9 -22.28 -12.45 -12.39
N GLN A 10 -22.58 -11.15 -12.32
CA GLN A 10 -22.04 -10.26 -11.29
C GLN A 10 -22.49 -10.65 -9.87
N VAL A 11 -23.58 -11.42 -9.73
CA VAL A 11 -24.02 -11.98 -8.44
C VAL A 11 -22.95 -12.89 -7.83
N PHE A 12 -22.15 -13.57 -8.65
CA PHE A 12 -21.07 -14.45 -8.20
C PHE A 12 -19.78 -13.70 -7.83
N LYS A 13 -19.74 -12.36 -7.97
CA LYS A 13 -18.53 -11.56 -7.70
C LYS A 13 -17.97 -11.77 -6.30
N LEU A 14 -18.85 -11.83 -5.30
CA LEU A 14 -18.44 -12.05 -3.92
C LEU A 14 -17.84 -13.46 -3.77
N GLY A 15 -18.55 -14.50 -4.20
CA GLY A 15 -18.05 -15.88 -4.14
C GLY A 15 -16.73 -16.07 -4.90
N PHE A 16 -16.57 -15.42 -6.05
CA PHE A 16 -15.32 -15.42 -6.80
C PHE A 16 -14.17 -14.74 -6.03
N ALA A 17 -14.42 -13.62 -5.34
CA ALA A 17 -13.41 -12.98 -4.50
C ALA A 17 -12.96 -13.91 -3.35
N PHE A 18 -13.88 -14.60 -2.69
CA PHE A 18 -13.56 -15.63 -1.68
C PHE A 18 -12.73 -16.76 -2.28
N PHE A 19 -13.11 -17.27 -3.45
CA PHE A 19 -12.39 -18.33 -4.15
C PHE A 19 -10.96 -17.91 -4.49
N VAL A 20 -10.77 -16.70 -5.02
CA VAL A 20 -9.43 -16.18 -5.34
C VAL A 20 -8.59 -16.02 -4.08
N ILE A 21 -9.13 -15.46 -3.00
CA ILE A 21 -8.41 -15.31 -1.72
C ILE A 21 -8.04 -16.69 -1.15
N MET A 22 -8.96 -17.66 -1.18
CA MET A 22 -8.68 -19.03 -0.73
C MET A 22 -7.57 -19.68 -1.57
N THR A 23 -7.59 -19.47 -2.88
CA THR A 23 -6.54 -19.95 -3.79
C THR A 23 -5.19 -19.34 -3.44
N ILE A 24 -5.13 -18.03 -3.20
CA ILE A 24 -3.89 -17.35 -2.76
C ILE A 24 -3.39 -17.95 -1.44
N ILE A 25 -4.27 -18.15 -0.45
CA ILE A 25 -3.89 -18.78 0.83
C ILE A 25 -3.29 -20.16 0.58
N LEU A 26 -3.95 -21.01 -0.20
CA LEU A 26 -3.49 -22.38 -0.48
C LEU A 26 -2.15 -22.41 -1.22
N LEU A 27 -1.96 -21.54 -2.22
CA LEU A 27 -0.69 -21.43 -2.97
C LEU A 27 0.46 -21.03 -2.06
N ASN A 28 0.23 -20.04 -1.18
CA ASN A 28 1.23 -19.57 -0.22
C ASN A 28 1.53 -20.62 0.86
N LEU A 29 0.53 -21.34 1.37
CA LEU A 29 0.74 -22.41 2.37
C LEU A 29 1.54 -23.59 1.81
N ARG A 30 1.35 -23.91 0.52
CA ARG A 30 2.16 -24.91 -0.20
C ARG A 30 3.59 -24.45 -0.48
N GLY A 31 3.93 -23.20 -0.14
CA GLY A 31 5.26 -22.66 -0.35
C GLY A 31 5.63 -22.54 -1.83
N ILE A 32 4.63 -22.42 -2.71
CA ILE A 32 4.86 -22.23 -4.14
C ILE A 32 5.51 -20.87 -4.31
N LYS A 33 6.84 -20.88 -4.51
CA LYS A 33 7.57 -19.69 -4.92
C LYS A 33 7.22 -19.46 -6.37
N GLU A 34 6.37 -18.46 -6.61
CA GLU A 34 6.10 -18.02 -7.97
C GLU A 34 7.41 -17.52 -8.58
N SER A 35 7.82 -18.18 -9.65
CA SER A 35 8.96 -17.73 -10.43
C SER A 35 8.58 -16.41 -11.07
N VAL A 36 9.43 -15.39 -10.92
CA VAL A 36 9.32 -14.12 -11.64
C VAL A 36 9.10 -14.36 -13.15
N LEU A 37 9.64 -15.47 -13.67
CA LEU A 37 9.47 -15.90 -15.06
C LEU A 37 8.01 -16.15 -15.46
N PHE A 38 7.15 -16.63 -14.55
CA PHE A 38 5.72 -16.83 -14.83
C PHE A 38 4.94 -15.51 -14.89
N LEU A 39 5.37 -14.51 -14.11
CA LEU A 39 4.71 -13.20 -14.05
C LEU A 39 5.10 -12.29 -15.23
N ILE A 40 6.31 -12.48 -15.79
CA ILE A 40 6.84 -11.64 -16.87
C ILE A 40 5.88 -11.60 -18.09
N PRO A 41 5.35 -12.72 -18.63
CA PRO A 41 4.43 -12.68 -19.76
C PRO A 41 3.15 -11.89 -19.48
N ILE A 42 2.57 -12.03 -18.28
CA ILE A 42 1.35 -11.31 -17.87
C ILE A 42 1.63 -9.80 -17.81
N PHE A 43 2.74 -9.42 -17.18
CA PHE A 43 3.16 -8.03 -17.09
C PHE A 43 3.50 -7.43 -18.46
N ALA A 44 4.22 -8.18 -19.30
CA ALA A 44 4.57 -7.74 -20.65
C ALA A 44 3.32 -7.54 -21.52
N LEU A 45 2.36 -8.48 -21.46
CA LEU A 45 1.08 -8.36 -22.16
C LEU A 45 0.32 -7.11 -21.72
N PHE A 46 0.23 -6.85 -20.41
CA PHE A 46 -0.40 -5.65 -19.89
C PHE A 46 0.25 -4.38 -20.43
N ILE A 47 1.58 -4.25 -20.30
CA ILE A 47 2.30 -3.05 -20.74
C ILE A 47 2.17 -2.85 -22.26
N ILE A 48 2.41 -3.90 -23.05
CA ILE A 48 2.39 -3.82 -24.51
C ILE A 48 0.98 -3.48 -25.00
N ALA A 49 -0.05 -4.17 -24.51
CA ALA A 49 -1.43 -3.94 -24.94
C ALA A 49 -1.86 -2.49 -24.65
N HIS A 50 -1.57 -1.99 -23.45
CA HIS A 50 -1.93 -0.62 -23.09
C HIS A 50 -1.13 0.42 -23.87
N VAL A 51 0.18 0.21 -24.08
CA VAL A 51 1.00 1.11 -24.91
C VAL A 51 0.44 1.16 -26.33
N ILE A 52 0.09 0.02 -26.93
CA ILE A 52 -0.54 -0.04 -28.25
C ILE A 52 -1.84 0.76 -28.26
N LEU A 53 -2.73 0.54 -27.28
CA LEU A 53 -4.01 1.25 -27.21
C LEU A 53 -3.85 2.76 -27.05
N ILE A 54 -2.95 3.20 -26.16
CA ILE A 54 -2.67 4.62 -25.93
C ILE A 54 -2.11 5.26 -27.21
N LEU A 55 -1.11 4.63 -27.84
CA LEU A 55 -0.52 5.15 -29.08
C LEU A 55 -1.51 5.13 -30.25
N TYR A 56 -2.33 4.09 -30.37
CA TYR A 56 -3.39 4.00 -31.38
C TYR A 56 -4.40 5.13 -31.20
N ALA A 57 -4.93 5.31 -29.99
CA ALA A 57 -5.86 6.38 -29.69
C ALA A 57 -5.25 7.76 -29.98
N LEU A 58 -4.00 7.99 -29.58
CA LEU A 58 -3.29 9.24 -29.87
C LEU A 58 -3.13 9.46 -31.36
N TYR A 59 -2.75 8.44 -32.12
CA TYR A 59 -2.55 8.56 -33.57
C TYR A 59 -3.85 8.94 -34.29
N PHE A 60 -4.95 8.26 -33.99
CA PHE A 60 -6.24 8.49 -34.67
C PHE A 60 -6.99 9.72 -34.16
N HIS A 61 -6.73 10.18 -32.93
CA HIS A 61 -7.40 11.33 -32.31
C HIS A 61 -6.48 12.54 -32.08
N ALA A 62 -5.25 12.53 -32.61
CA ALA A 62 -4.32 13.66 -32.52
C ALA A 62 -4.94 14.96 -33.05
N ALA A 63 -5.75 14.87 -34.12
CA ALA A 63 -6.45 16.01 -34.70
C ALA A 63 -7.50 16.63 -33.75
N ASN A 64 -7.96 15.89 -32.75
CA ASN A 64 -8.93 16.37 -31.76
C ASN A 64 -8.26 17.08 -30.56
N VAL A 65 -6.92 17.04 -30.45
CA VAL A 65 -6.18 17.69 -29.36
C VAL A 65 -6.48 19.20 -29.26
N PRO A 66 -6.50 19.99 -30.36
CA PRO A 66 -6.85 21.41 -30.29
C PRO A 66 -8.27 21.64 -29.76
N THR A 67 -9.23 20.79 -30.14
CA THR A 67 -10.62 20.86 -29.68
C THR A 67 -10.70 20.58 -28.18
N VAL A 68 -10.01 19.53 -27.69
CA VAL A 68 -9.94 19.22 -26.26
C VAL A 68 -9.31 20.38 -25.48
N MET A 69 -8.25 20.99 -26.01
CA MET A 69 -7.60 22.14 -25.37
C MET A 69 -8.53 23.36 -25.29
N SER A 70 -9.22 23.67 -26.39
CA SER A 70 -10.19 24.77 -26.46
C SER A 70 -11.35 24.55 -25.48
N ASN A 71 -11.97 23.37 -25.50
CA ASN A 71 -13.06 23.01 -24.58
C ASN A 71 -12.61 23.08 -23.12
N THR A 72 -11.39 22.63 -22.82
CA THR A 72 -10.82 22.73 -21.47
C THR A 72 -10.64 24.18 -21.05
N ALA A 73 -10.11 25.04 -21.92
CA ALA A 73 -9.96 26.47 -21.64
C ALA A 73 -11.31 27.15 -21.38
N THR A 74 -12.32 26.86 -22.21
CA THR A 74 -13.69 27.34 -22.02
C THR A 74 -14.29 26.84 -20.69
N ASN A 75 -14.12 25.57 -20.35
CA ASN A 75 -14.61 25.00 -19.10
C ASN A 75 -13.95 25.66 -17.88
N VAL A 76 -12.63 25.87 -17.91
CA VAL A 76 -11.91 26.58 -16.85
C VAL A 76 -12.43 28.02 -16.72
N HIS A 77 -12.58 28.74 -17.83
CA HIS A 77 -13.11 30.09 -17.82
C HIS A 77 -14.52 30.15 -17.21
N ASN A 78 -15.40 29.22 -17.60
CA ASN A 78 -16.77 29.13 -17.10
C ASN A 78 -16.83 28.83 -15.60
N ILE A 79 -15.97 27.94 -15.10
CA ILE A 79 -15.90 27.64 -13.66
C ILE A 79 -15.44 28.89 -12.88
N VAL A 80 -14.41 29.56 -13.37
CA VAL A 80 -13.86 30.75 -12.71
C VAL A 80 -14.86 31.92 -12.74
N SER A 81 -15.56 32.13 -13.86
CA SER A 81 -16.54 33.22 -13.98
C SER A 81 -17.80 32.98 -13.17
N SER A 82 -18.26 31.74 -13.04
CA SER A 82 -19.49 31.40 -12.31
C SER A 82 -19.29 31.19 -10.81
N ALA A 83 -18.22 30.50 -10.40
CA ALA A 83 -18.00 30.04 -9.03
C ALA A 83 -16.68 30.52 -8.42
N GLY A 84 -15.86 31.25 -9.18
CA GLY A 84 -14.60 31.80 -8.72
C GLY A 84 -13.43 30.82 -8.74
N ILE A 85 -12.25 31.34 -8.42
CA ILE A 85 -10.99 30.59 -8.40
C ILE A 85 -11.00 29.49 -7.31
N SER A 86 -11.69 29.73 -6.20
CA SER A 86 -11.81 28.74 -5.12
C SER A 86 -12.50 27.46 -5.57
N ALA A 87 -13.53 27.55 -6.41
CA ALA A 87 -14.22 26.39 -6.98
C ALA A 87 -13.30 25.60 -7.93
N LEU A 88 -12.53 26.29 -8.77
CA LEU A 88 -11.53 25.64 -9.63
C LEU A 88 -10.48 24.90 -8.80
N LEU A 89 -9.92 25.55 -7.77
CA LEU A 89 -8.94 24.93 -6.87
C LEU A 89 -9.54 23.71 -6.15
N PHE A 90 -10.79 23.80 -5.71
CA PHE A 90 -11.50 22.68 -5.10
C PHE A 90 -11.65 21.51 -6.08
N ILE A 91 -12.06 21.75 -7.32
CA ILE A 91 -12.21 20.71 -8.36
C ILE A 91 -10.86 20.05 -8.67
N ILE A 92 -9.79 20.83 -8.79
CA ILE A 92 -8.43 20.30 -9.02
C ILE A 92 -8.01 19.43 -7.83
N LEU A 93 -8.18 19.93 -6.59
CA LEU A 93 -7.81 19.19 -5.39
C LEU A 93 -8.63 17.91 -5.23
N HIS A 94 -9.93 17.97 -5.51
CA HIS A 94 -10.83 16.82 -5.49
C HIS A 94 -10.41 15.77 -6.53
N SER A 95 -10.15 16.19 -7.76
CA SER A 95 -9.72 15.29 -8.85
C SER A 95 -8.36 14.66 -8.54
N TYR A 96 -7.44 15.45 -7.98
CA TYR A 96 -6.12 14.98 -7.54
C TYR A 96 -6.25 13.95 -6.40
N SER A 97 -7.12 14.19 -5.43
CA SER A 97 -7.42 13.27 -4.33
C SER A 97 -8.01 11.94 -4.85
N MET A 98 -8.91 11.99 -5.83
CA MET A 98 -9.48 10.80 -6.48
C MET A 98 -8.42 9.97 -7.22
N GLY A 99 -7.42 10.63 -7.82
CA GLY A 99 -6.29 9.97 -8.49
C GLY A 99 -5.20 9.48 -7.55
N ALA A 100 -5.23 9.85 -6.28
CA ALA A 100 -4.12 9.64 -5.35
C ALA A 100 -3.81 8.17 -5.06
N GLY A 101 -4.81 7.28 -5.19
CA GLY A 101 -4.63 5.83 -5.13
C GLY A 101 -3.62 5.29 -6.16
N THR A 102 -3.40 6.01 -7.26
CA THR A 102 -2.43 5.61 -8.31
C THR A 102 -0.99 5.63 -7.81
N TYR A 103 -0.66 6.48 -6.83
CA TYR A 103 0.71 6.58 -6.28
C TYR A 103 1.07 5.46 -5.31
N THR A 104 0.08 4.67 -4.91
CA THR A 104 0.28 3.57 -3.97
C THR A 104 1.03 2.41 -4.65
N GLY A 105 1.71 1.58 -3.85
CA GLY A 105 2.58 0.51 -4.34
C GLY A 105 4.04 0.91 -4.56
N ILE A 106 4.38 2.21 -4.58
CA ILE A 106 5.79 2.66 -4.57
C ILE A 106 6.50 2.29 -3.26
N GLU A 107 5.75 2.14 -2.17
CA GLU A 107 6.24 1.69 -0.88
C GLU A 107 6.81 0.27 -0.93
N ALA A 108 6.28 -0.60 -1.79
CA ALA A 108 6.78 -1.96 -1.94
C ALA A 108 8.26 -1.96 -2.36
N VAL A 109 8.64 -1.03 -3.25
CA VAL A 109 10.04 -0.84 -3.66
C VAL A 109 10.90 -0.39 -2.48
N SER A 110 10.41 0.56 -1.68
CA SER A 110 11.15 1.07 -0.52
C SER A 110 11.34 0.00 0.57
N ASN A 111 10.35 -0.86 0.79
CA ASN A 111 10.41 -1.96 1.76
C ASN A 111 11.32 -3.09 1.26
N ALA A 112 11.43 -3.28 -0.05
CA ALA A 112 12.26 -4.32 -0.65
C ALA A 112 13.75 -3.96 -0.77
N VAL A 113 14.17 -2.71 -0.50
CA VAL A 113 15.57 -2.27 -0.65
C VAL A 113 16.60 -3.19 0.04
N PRO A 114 16.37 -3.70 1.27
CA PRO A 114 17.34 -4.57 1.94
C PRO A 114 17.60 -5.90 1.22
N VAL A 115 16.65 -6.38 0.41
CA VAL A 115 16.75 -7.65 -0.33
C VAL A 115 17.07 -7.45 -1.81
N MET A 116 17.28 -6.21 -2.27
CA MET A 116 17.65 -5.93 -3.65
C MET A 116 19.10 -6.32 -3.97
N ARG A 117 19.35 -6.62 -5.25
CA ARG A 117 20.69 -6.91 -5.75
C ARG A 117 21.62 -5.70 -5.62
N GLU A 118 22.84 -5.95 -5.18
CA GLU A 118 23.89 -4.93 -5.12
C GLU A 118 24.27 -4.40 -6.51
N PRO A 119 24.53 -3.10 -6.69
CA PRO A 119 24.50 -2.01 -5.69
C PRO A 119 23.07 -1.55 -5.30
N ARG A 120 22.62 -1.83 -4.07
CA ARG A 120 21.21 -1.72 -3.62
C ARG A 120 20.58 -0.37 -3.91
N VAL A 121 21.27 0.72 -3.56
CA VAL A 121 20.75 2.09 -3.73
C VAL A 121 20.56 2.45 -5.20
N LYS A 122 21.48 2.05 -6.08
CA LYS A 122 21.40 2.32 -7.52
C LYS A 122 20.27 1.50 -8.15
N THR A 123 20.16 0.23 -7.76
CA THR A 123 19.06 -0.66 -8.18
C THR A 123 17.72 -0.07 -7.76
N ALA A 124 17.53 0.28 -6.49
CA ALA A 124 16.30 0.86 -5.97
C ALA A 124 15.91 2.16 -6.68
N LYS A 125 16.87 3.08 -6.91
CA LYS A 125 16.61 4.33 -7.64
C LYS A 125 16.18 4.09 -9.08
N ARG A 126 16.82 3.16 -9.78
CA ARG A 126 16.46 2.81 -11.16
C ARG A 126 15.05 2.22 -11.21
N THR A 127 14.73 1.30 -10.30
CA THR A 127 13.38 0.72 -10.18
C THR A 127 12.33 1.79 -9.92
N MET A 128 12.57 2.71 -8.98
CA MET A 128 11.64 3.82 -8.71
C MET A 128 11.43 4.73 -9.93
N HIS A 129 12.49 5.04 -10.70
CA HIS A 129 12.34 5.84 -11.91
C HIS A 129 11.52 5.11 -12.98
N LEU A 130 11.81 3.83 -13.23
CA LEU A 130 11.07 3.04 -14.21
C LEU A 130 9.59 2.95 -13.85
N MET A 131 9.28 2.70 -12.57
CA MET A 131 7.90 2.67 -12.09
C MET A 131 7.21 4.02 -12.18
N ALA A 132 7.87 5.11 -11.79
CA ALA A 132 7.26 6.44 -11.86
C ALA A 132 6.96 6.85 -13.31
N ILE A 133 7.88 6.59 -14.24
CA ILE A 133 7.71 6.92 -15.67
C ILE A 133 6.61 6.07 -16.29
N SER A 134 6.64 4.74 -16.08
CA SER A 134 5.63 3.85 -16.66
C SER A 134 4.24 4.14 -16.11
N LEU A 135 4.11 4.38 -14.81
CA LEU A 135 2.86 4.76 -14.17
C LEU A 135 2.33 6.10 -14.69
N ALA A 136 3.19 7.12 -14.78
CA ALA A 136 2.80 8.43 -15.29
C ALA A 136 2.35 8.35 -16.75
N PHE A 137 3.07 7.62 -17.60
CA PHE A 137 2.70 7.37 -18.99
C PHE A 137 1.35 6.65 -19.07
N MET A 138 1.16 5.59 -18.29
CA MET A 138 -0.07 4.80 -18.30
C MET A 138 -1.27 5.62 -17.83
N ALA A 139 -1.15 6.28 -16.69
CA ALA A 139 -2.25 7.05 -16.10
C ALA A 139 -2.63 8.25 -16.98
N ALA A 140 -1.66 9.03 -17.45
CA ALA A 140 -1.92 10.17 -18.32
C ALA A 140 -2.46 9.73 -19.69
N GLY A 141 -1.89 8.67 -20.26
CA GLY A 141 -2.35 8.08 -21.51
C GLY A 141 -3.80 7.62 -21.41
N LEU A 142 -4.14 6.81 -20.41
CA LEU A 142 -5.51 6.34 -20.19
C LEU A 142 -6.50 7.49 -19.97
N MET A 143 -6.16 8.46 -19.11
CA MET A 143 -7.02 9.64 -18.88
C MET A 143 -7.29 10.41 -20.17
N LEU A 144 -6.27 10.62 -21.01
CA LEU A 144 -6.44 11.31 -22.28
C LEU A 144 -7.31 10.48 -23.25
N THR A 145 -7.10 9.17 -23.30
CA THR A 145 -7.94 8.29 -24.14
C THR A 145 -9.40 8.23 -23.68
N TYR A 146 -9.68 8.31 -22.37
CA TYR A 146 -11.05 8.43 -21.88
C TYR A 146 -11.76 9.69 -22.39
N ILE A 147 -11.03 10.81 -22.48
CA ILE A 147 -11.55 12.06 -23.03
C ILE A 147 -11.83 11.93 -24.53
N PHE A 148 -10.89 11.36 -25.30
CA PHE A 148 -11.07 11.19 -26.75
C PHE A 148 -12.27 10.31 -27.11
N TYR A 149 -12.47 9.22 -26.36
CA TYR A 149 -13.54 8.25 -26.61
C TYR A 149 -14.81 8.54 -25.80
N HIS A 150 -14.87 9.66 -25.07
CA HIS A 150 -16.03 10.06 -24.26
C HIS A 150 -16.55 8.93 -23.35
N VAL A 151 -15.62 8.21 -22.72
CA VAL A 151 -15.94 7.03 -21.93
C VAL A 151 -16.78 7.43 -20.72
N SER A 152 -17.93 6.78 -20.56
CA SER A 152 -18.84 7.00 -19.43
C SER A 152 -19.03 5.70 -18.62
N PRO A 153 -19.33 5.78 -17.31
CA PRO A 153 -19.53 4.59 -16.49
C PRO A 153 -20.72 3.75 -16.96
N GLU A 154 -20.49 2.46 -17.21
CA GLU A 154 -21.53 1.47 -17.51
C GLU A 154 -21.62 0.44 -16.38
N SER A 155 -22.83 0.01 -16.03
CA SER A 155 -23.04 -0.96 -14.95
C SER A 155 -22.37 -2.30 -15.27
N GLY A 156 -21.58 -2.82 -14.33
CA GLY A 156 -20.91 -4.11 -14.46
C GLY A 156 -19.58 -4.09 -15.22
N LYS A 157 -19.20 -2.95 -15.82
CA LYS A 157 -17.91 -2.81 -16.53
C LYS A 157 -16.98 -1.82 -15.84
N THR A 158 -15.68 -2.04 -16.05
CA THR A 158 -14.64 -1.07 -15.71
C THR A 158 -14.53 -0.04 -16.84
N LEU A 159 -14.08 1.19 -16.53
CA LEU A 159 -13.82 2.21 -17.56
C LEU A 159 -12.83 1.71 -18.63
N ASN A 160 -11.83 0.90 -18.23
CA ASN A 160 -10.91 0.25 -19.16
C ASN A 160 -11.63 -0.69 -20.13
N ALA A 161 -12.58 -1.52 -19.66
CA ALA A 161 -13.29 -2.43 -20.55
C ALA A 161 -14.08 -1.66 -21.62
N ILE A 162 -14.81 -0.61 -21.21
CA ILE A 162 -15.58 0.25 -22.13
C ILE A 162 -14.65 0.94 -23.12
N LEU A 163 -13.53 1.50 -22.63
CA LEU A 163 -12.53 2.16 -23.48
C LEU A 163 -12.00 1.20 -24.55
N PHE A 164 -11.60 -0.02 -24.15
CA PHE A 164 -10.97 -0.96 -25.06
C PHE A 164 -11.98 -1.51 -26.08
N GLU A 165 -13.23 -1.76 -25.68
CA GLU A 165 -14.32 -2.10 -26.59
C GLU A 165 -14.57 -0.99 -27.61
N ASN A 166 -14.58 0.27 -27.18
CA ASN A 166 -14.78 1.42 -28.07
C ASN A 166 -13.62 1.58 -29.07
N ILE A 167 -12.37 1.50 -28.60
CA ILE A 167 -11.16 1.61 -29.45
C ILE A 167 -11.15 0.50 -30.50
N THR A 168 -11.49 -0.73 -30.11
CA THR A 168 -11.33 -1.92 -30.96
C THR A 168 -12.60 -2.31 -31.73
N SER A 169 -13.66 -1.49 -31.63
CA SER A 169 -14.96 -1.74 -32.28
C SER A 169 -14.86 -1.97 -33.79
N SER A 170 -13.91 -1.31 -34.46
CA SER A 170 -13.67 -1.43 -35.90
C SER A 170 -12.71 -2.57 -36.29
N TRP A 171 -12.15 -3.30 -35.32
CA TRP A 171 -11.11 -4.31 -35.56
C TRP A 171 -11.68 -5.72 -35.83
N GLY A 172 -13.02 -5.85 -35.86
CA GLY A 172 -13.70 -7.13 -36.04
C GLY A 172 -13.41 -8.12 -34.90
N PRO A 173 -13.39 -9.44 -35.17
CA PRO A 173 -13.18 -10.46 -34.13
C PRO A 173 -11.85 -10.34 -33.39
N LEU A 174 -10.80 -9.82 -34.03
CA LEU A 174 -9.49 -9.60 -33.42
C LEU A 174 -9.55 -8.59 -32.28
N GLY A 175 -10.41 -7.56 -32.39
CA GLY A 175 -10.65 -6.59 -31.33
C GLY A 175 -11.15 -7.25 -30.05
N HIS A 176 -12.13 -8.15 -30.17
CA HIS A 176 -12.68 -8.86 -29.03
C HIS A 176 -11.64 -9.72 -28.28
N TYR A 177 -10.84 -10.49 -29.01
CA TYR A 177 -9.75 -11.28 -28.40
C TYR A 177 -8.69 -10.39 -27.75
N PHE A 178 -8.37 -9.25 -28.35
CA PHE A 178 -7.42 -8.29 -27.80
C PHE A 178 -7.93 -7.68 -26.49
N VAL A 179 -9.21 -7.30 -26.42
CA VAL A 179 -9.85 -6.78 -25.19
C VAL A 179 -9.81 -7.83 -24.09
N ILE A 180 -10.21 -9.08 -24.38
CA ILE A 180 -10.16 -10.17 -23.38
C ILE A 180 -8.75 -10.41 -22.88
N ALA A 181 -7.76 -10.52 -23.79
CA ALA A 181 -6.37 -10.71 -23.41
C ALA A 181 -5.86 -9.57 -22.50
N THR A 182 -6.23 -8.33 -22.81
CA THR A 182 -5.87 -7.15 -22.00
C THR A 182 -6.52 -7.22 -20.62
N LEU A 183 -7.83 -7.46 -20.52
CA LEU A 183 -8.55 -7.56 -19.23
C LEU A 183 -8.08 -8.74 -18.37
N VAL A 184 -7.70 -9.87 -18.99
CA VAL A 184 -7.10 -11.00 -18.29
C VAL A 184 -5.71 -10.63 -17.76
N SER A 185 -4.91 -9.88 -18.52
CA SER A 185 -3.61 -9.39 -18.04
C SER A 185 -3.75 -8.45 -16.83
N GLU A 186 -4.76 -7.57 -16.83
CA GLU A 186 -5.10 -6.71 -15.69
C GLU A 186 -5.50 -7.52 -14.47
N ALA A 187 -6.37 -8.51 -14.66
CA ALA A 187 -6.76 -9.44 -13.60
C ALA A 187 -5.55 -10.17 -13.02
N GLY A 188 -4.64 -10.64 -13.87
CA GLY A 188 -3.38 -11.26 -13.47
C GLY A 188 -2.51 -10.32 -12.64
N LEU A 189 -2.37 -9.05 -13.04
CA LEU A 189 -1.61 -8.07 -12.24
C LEU A 189 -2.25 -7.75 -10.90
N LEU A 190 -3.58 -7.69 -10.81
CA LEU A 190 -4.28 -7.53 -9.54
C LEU A 190 -4.05 -8.73 -8.61
N PHE A 191 -3.98 -9.95 -9.17
CA PHE A 191 -3.63 -11.14 -8.41
C PHE A 191 -2.19 -11.06 -7.87
N VAL A 192 -1.23 -10.63 -8.71
CA VAL A 192 0.17 -10.40 -8.29
C VAL A 192 0.27 -9.31 -7.21
N ALA A 193 -0.53 -8.24 -7.32
CA ALA A 193 -0.58 -7.20 -6.31
C ALA A 193 -1.08 -7.74 -4.97
N ALA A 194 -2.13 -8.56 -4.97
CA ALA A 194 -2.62 -9.22 -3.76
C ALA A 194 -1.53 -10.12 -3.14
N GLN A 195 -0.82 -10.88 -3.96
CA GLN A 195 0.28 -11.75 -3.51
C GLN A 195 1.37 -10.98 -2.76
N THR A 196 1.72 -9.78 -3.24
CA THR A 196 2.70 -8.91 -2.57
C THR A 196 2.28 -8.60 -1.13
N GLY A 197 1.00 -8.28 -0.89
CA GLY A 197 0.47 -8.03 0.45
C GLY A 197 0.53 -9.24 1.38
N PHE A 198 0.25 -10.45 0.86
CA PHE A 198 0.32 -11.70 1.63
C PHE A 198 1.74 -12.05 2.10
N LEU A 199 2.75 -11.67 1.31
CA LEU A 199 4.16 -11.92 1.64
C LEU A 199 4.75 -10.87 2.59
N ASP A 200 4.29 -9.61 2.49
CA ASP A 200 4.81 -8.50 3.30
C ASP A 200 4.14 -8.42 4.68
N GLY A 201 2.85 -8.72 4.78
CA GLY A 201 2.08 -8.64 6.03
C GLY A 201 2.70 -9.38 7.22
N PRO A 202 3.08 -10.68 7.08
CA PRO A 202 3.72 -11.44 8.16
C PRO A 202 5.04 -10.82 8.63
N ARG A 203 5.81 -10.22 7.72
CA ARG A 203 7.09 -9.58 8.05
C ARG A 203 6.89 -8.32 8.88
N VAL A 204 5.87 -7.52 8.56
CA VAL A 204 5.52 -6.33 9.34
C VAL A 204 5.10 -6.74 10.75
N LEU A 205 4.23 -7.76 10.89
CA LEU A 205 3.83 -8.27 12.21
C LEU A 205 5.02 -8.82 13.01
N ALA A 206 5.94 -9.54 12.36
CA ALA A 206 7.13 -10.06 13.02
C ALA A 206 8.03 -8.92 13.55
N ASN A 207 8.26 -7.89 12.75
CA ASN A 207 9.05 -6.72 13.15
C ASN A 207 8.40 -5.97 14.33
N MET A 208 7.08 -5.78 14.28
CA MET A 208 6.33 -5.17 15.39
C MET A 208 6.35 -6.04 16.67
N ALA A 209 6.38 -7.36 16.52
CA ALA A 209 6.41 -8.29 17.65
C ALA A 209 7.77 -8.29 18.36
N LEU A 210 8.88 -8.13 17.62
CA LEU A 210 10.23 -7.96 18.19
C LEU A 210 10.28 -6.73 19.10
N ASP A 211 9.62 -5.66 18.68
CA ASP A 211 9.50 -4.42 19.46
C ASP A 211 8.38 -4.48 20.51
N ARG A 212 7.68 -5.61 20.70
CA ARG A 212 6.57 -5.82 21.65
C ARG A 212 5.34 -4.92 21.44
N TRP A 213 5.09 -4.49 20.20
CA TRP A 213 3.84 -3.79 19.85
C TRP A 213 2.66 -4.74 19.60
N VAL A 214 2.94 -5.99 19.24
CA VAL A 214 1.95 -7.07 19.05
C VAL A 214 2.41 -8.30 19.84
N PRO A 215 1.57 -9.35 20.00
CA PRO A 215 1.95 -10.53 20.79
C PRO A 215 3.28 -11.12 20.35
N THR A 216 4.18 -11.36 21.30
CA THR A 216 5.57 -11.83 21.03
C THR A 216 5.64 -13.13 20.24
N ARG A 217 4.59 -13.96 20.28
CA ARG A 217 4.46 -15.17 19.44
C ARG A 217 4.51 -14.86 17.93
N PHE A 218 4.20 -13.64 17.51
CA PHE A 218 4.32 -13.23 16.11
C PHE A 218 5.75 -12.97 15.66
N ALA A 219 6.74 -12.89 16.57
CA ALA A 219 8.14 -12.69 16.18
C ALA A 219 8.70 -13.86 15.34
N THR A 220 8.18 -15.07 15.57
CA THR A 220 8.58 -16.27 14.81
C THR A 220 8.03 -16.27 13.38
N LEU A 221 7.11 -15.36 13.03
CA LEU A 221 6.56 -15.26 11.67
C LEU A 221 7.61 -14.87 10.61
N SER A 222 8.78 -14.40 11.03
CA SER A 222 9.91 -14.12 10.14
C SER A 222 10.70 -15.39 9.76
N ASP A 223 10.57 -16.48 10.54
CA ASP A 223 11.22 -17.75 10.25
C ASP A 223 10.53 -18.49 9.12
N ARG A 224 11.33 -18.97 8.17
CA ARG A 224 10.87 -19.66 6.95
C ARG A 224 9.92 -20.85 7.22
N LEU A 225 10.01 -21.46 8.41
CA LEU A 225 9.20 -22.61 8.82
C LEU A 225 7.85 -22.22 9.47
N VAL A 226 7.65 -20.96 9.92
CA VAL A 226 6.44 -20.51 10.65
C VAL A 226 5.66 -19.43 9.87
N THR A 227 6.11 -19.08 8.65
CA THR A 227 5.42 -18.16 7.73
C THR A 227 3.97 -18.56 7.41
N GLN A 228 3.63 -19.84 7.52
CA GLN A 228 2.28 -20.37 7.30
C GLN A 228 1.22 -19.73 8.20
N ASN A 229 1.54 -19.50 9.49
CA ASN A 229 0.62 -18.86 10.42
C ASN A 229 0.36 -17.40 10.04
N GLY A 230 1.37 -16.72 9.49
CA GLY A 230 1.24 -15.33 9.04
C GLY A 230 0.35 -15.23 7.81
N ILE A 231 0.56 -16.12 6.84
CA ILE A 231 -0.29 -16.22 5.64
C ILE A 231 -1.74 -16.47 6.04
N LEU A 232 -1.99 -17.36 7.01
CA LEU A 232 -3.35 -17.65 7.48
C LEU A 232 -3.99 -16.44 8.15
N ILE A 233 -3.26 -15.71 9.01
CA ILE A 233 -3.76 -14.47 9.64
C ILE A 233 -4.12 -13.42 8.57
N MET A 234 -3.26 -13.22 7.58
CA MET A 234 -3.53 -12.28 6.47
C MET A 234 -4.74 -12.73 5.65
N GLY A 235 -4.83 -14.01 5.35
CA GLY A 235 -5.93 -14.60 4.58
C GLY A 235 -7.27 -14.48 5.28
N ILE A 236 -7.35 -14.88 6.54
CA ILE A 236 -8.57 -14.75 7.35
C ILE A 236 -8.97 -13.28 7.47
N SER A 237 -8.00 -12.39 7.71
CA SER A 237 -8.28 -10.94 7.77
C SER A 237 -8.83 -10.40 6.45
N ALA A 238 -8.27 -10.83 5.31
CA ALA A 238 -8.77 -10.46 3.99
C ALA A 238 -10.19 -10.98 3.73
N LEU A 239 -10.48 -12.24 4.11
CA LEU A 239 -11.82 -12.84 3.99
C LEU A 239 -12.84 -12.09 4.86
N ILE A 240 -12.49 -11.77 6.11
CA ILE A 240 -13.34 -10.96 7.00
C ILE A 240 -13.60 -9.59 6.38
N MET A 241 -12.58 -8.91 5.86
CA MET A 241 -12.75 -7.60 5.23
C MET A 241 -13.64 -7.67 4.00
N VAL A 242 -13.48 -8.67 3.14
CA VAL A 242 -14.35 -8.85 1.95
C VAL A 242 -15.78 -9.18 2.37
N PHE A 243 -15.98 -9.97 3.42
CA PHE A 243 -17.29 -10.27 3.98
C PHE A 243 -17.98 -8.99 4.51
N LEU A 244 -17.29 -8.23 5.37
CA LEU A 244 -17.83 -7.02 5.98
C LEU A 244 -18.15 -5.93 4.94
N THR A 245 -17.32 -5.83 3.91
CA THR A 245 -17.51 -4.83 2.84
C THR A 245 -18.40 -5.31 1.70
N GLN A 246 -18.85 -6.57 1.74
CA GLN A 246 -19.58 -7.24 0.66
C GLN A 246 -18.89 -7.11 -0.71
N GLY A 247 -17.55 -7.08 -0.73
CA GLY A 247 -16.75 -6.90 -1.94
C GLY A 247 -16.85 -5.50 -2.58
N SER A 248 -17.24 -4.48 -1.80
CA SER A 248 -17.31 -3.09 -2.26
C SER A 248 -15.92 -2.50 -2.50
N VAL A 249 -15.53 -2.44 -3.78
CA VAL A 249 -14.27 -1.81 -4.23
C VAL A 249 -14.20 -0.34 -3.79
N LYS A 250 -15.32 0.37 -3.81
CA LYS A 250 -15.41 1.78 -3.41
C LYS A 250 -14.96 1.99 -1.96
N LEU A 251 -15.48 1.18 -1.03
CA LEU A 251 -15.13 1.27 0.39
C LEU A 251 -13.70 0.78 0.63
N LEU A 252 -13.30 -0.34 0.01
CA LEU A 252 -11.95 -0.91 0.15
C LEU A 252 -10.85 0.06 -0.35
N ILE A 253 -11.09 0.79 -1.44
CA ILE A 253 -10.15 1.80 -1.94
C ILE A 253 -10.03 2.98 -0.98
N VAL A 254 -11.13 3.43 -0.37
CA VAL A 254 -11.10 4.52 0.64
C VAL A 254 -10.32 4.08 1.87
N LEU A 255 -10.60 2.88 2.38
CA LEU A 255 -9.90 2.27 3.51
C LEU A 255 -8.39 2.20 3.24
N TYR A 256 -8.01 1.62 2.10
CA TYR A 256 -6.62 1.47 1.69
C TYR A 256 -5.92 2.82 1.52
N SER A 257 -6.56 3.77 0.83
CA SER A 257 -5.97 5.09 0.54
C SER A 257 -5.68 5.86 1.83
N ILE A 258 -6.63 5.91 2.78
CA ILE A 258 -6.41 6.58 4.08
C ILE A 258 -5.26 5.93 4.83
N ALA A 259 -5.22 4.59 4.91
CA ALA A 259 -4.15 3.88 5.60
C ALA A 259 -2.76 4.18 4.99
N VAL A 260 -2.63 4.12 3.66
CA VAL A 260 -1.36 4.41 2.97
C VAL A 260 -0.95 5.87 3.12
N PHE A 261 -1.87 6.83 3.02
CA PHE A 261 -1.50 8.23 3.21
C PHE A 261 -1.10 8.54 4.66
N ILE A 262 -1.67 7.87 5.65
CA ILE A 262 -1.20 7.96 7.04
C ILE A 262 0.26 7.47 7.14
N THR A 263 0.61 6.33 6.53
CA THR A 263 2.00 5.84 6.57
C THR A 263 2.95 6.78 5.83
N PHE A 264 2.53 7.39 4.73
CA PHE A 264 3.32 8.40 4.02
C PHE A 264 3.53 9.66 4.85
N ILE A 265 2.51 10.17 5.53
CA ILE A 265 2.64 11.33 6.42
C ILE A 265 3.65 11.02 7.54
N LEU A 266 3.52 9.86 8.20
CA LEU A 266 4.44 9.46 9.26
C LEU A 266 5.88 9.29 8.76
N SER A 267 6.06 8.69 7.58
CA SER A 267 7.38 8.52 6.95
C SER A 267 8.01 9.86 6.58
N GLN A 268 7.25 10.73 5.89
CA GLN A 268 7.72 12.06 5.49
C GLN A 268 8.02 12.95 6.70
N ALA A 269 7.14 12.96 7.71
CA ALA A 269 7.38 13.69 8.97
C ALA A 269 8.61 13.16 9.70
N GLY A 270 8.81 11.84 9.73
CA GLY A 270 10.01 11.18 10.25
C GLY A 270 11.28 11.64 9.53
N MET A 271 11.24 11.71 8.19
CA MET A 271 12.36 12.17 7.36
C MET A 271 12.65 13.66 7.53
N VAL A 272 11.62 14.52 7.62
CA VAL A 272 11.78 15.94 7.94
C VAL A 272 12.47 16.11 9.29
N ARG A 273 11.99 15.40 10.33
CA ARG A 273 12.61 15.39 11.66
C ARG A 273 14.05 14.87 11.60
N HIS A 274 14.31 13.82 10.81
CA HIS A 274 15.64 13.25 10.63
C HIS A 274 16.62 14.28 10.04
N TRP A 275 16.28 14.91 8.90
CA TRP A 275 17.13 15.91 8.25
C TRP A 275 17.37 17.13 9.12
N TRP A 276 16.37 17.54 9.91
CA TRP A 276 16.52 18.61 10.87
C TRP A 276 17.54 18.26 11.97
N LYS A 277 17.53 17.03 12.48
CA LYS A 277 18.47 16.56 13.51
C LYS A 277 19.91 16.46 12.98
N VAL A 278 20.11 16.03 11.74
CA VAL A 278 21.45 15.84 11.15
C VAL A 278 21.96 17.06 10.36
N LYS A 279 21.33 18.23 10.53
CA LYS A 279 21.65 19.47 9.77
C LYS A 279 23.10 19.92 9.84
N THR A 280 23.81 19.56 10.92
CA THR A 280 25.23 19.90 11.11
C THR A 280 26.20 18.90 10.46
N LYS A 281 25.72 17.70 10.09
CA LYS A 281 26.55 16.60 9.58
C LYS A 281 26.49 16.42 8.05
N VAL A 282 25.47 16.98 7.38
CA VAL A 282 25.20 16.74 5.96
C VAL A 282 25.08 18.07 5.22
N LYS A 283 25.94 18.30 4.22
CA LYS A 283 25.99 19.57 3.44
C LYS A 283 24.65 19.90 2.75
N ASP A 284 23.98 18.89 2.18
CA ASP A 284 22.73 19.06 1.40
C ASP A 284 21.44 18.86 2.21
N TRP A 285 21.48 19.01 3.54
CA TRP A 285 20.32 18.75 4.39
C TRP A 285 19.10 19.61 4.02
N LYS A 286 19.30 20.88 3.62
CA LYS A 286 18.21 21.79 3.20
C LYS A 286 17.44 21.25 2.00
N LYS A 287 18.15 20.78 0.96
CA LYS A 287 17.52 20.22 -0.24
C LYS A 287 16.69 18.98 0.11
N LYS A 288 17.24 18.08 0.93
CA LYS A 288 16.53 16.86 1.37
C LYS A 288 15.34 17.18 2.27
N LEU A 289 15.46 18.22 3.10
CA LEU A 289 14.37 18.69 3.94
C LEU A 289 13.25 19.31 3.11
N ILE A 290 13.57 20.13 2.10
CA ILE A 290 12.57 20.72 1.19
C ILE A 290 11.83 19.60 0.46
N ILE A 291 12.53 18.60 -0.08
CA ILE A 291 11.90 17.47 -0.78
C ILE A 291 10.93 16.70 0.11
N ASN A 292 11.34 16.35 1.34
CA ASN A 292 10.45 15.61 2.25
C ASN A 292 9.36 16.52 2.85
N GLY A 293 9.63 17.81 3.00
CA GLY A 293 8.66 18.80 3.47
C GLY A 293 7.54 19.05 2.45
N THR A 294 7.85 19.15 1.17
CA THR A 294 6.84 19.23 0.11
C THR A 294 6.06 17.93 0.01
N GLY A 295 6.72 16.77 0.13
CA GLY A 295 6.05 15.47 0.20
C GLY A 295 5.08 15.36 1.39
N LEU A 296 5.49 15.83 2.57
CA LEU A 296 4.63 15.89 3.75
C LEU A 296 3.41 16.78 3.51
N LEU A 297 3.60 17.99 2.96
CA LEU A 297 2.50 18.89 2.66
C LEU A 297 1.51 18.26 1.67
N MET A 298 2.00 17.66 0.58
CA MET A 298 1.15 17.01 -0.42
C MET A 298 0.37 15.85 0.17
N THR A 299 1.02 14.97 0.94
CA THR A 299 0.35 13.80 1.54
C THR A 299 -0.70 14.19 2.59
N VAL A 300 -0.44 15.25 3.37
CA VAL A 300 -1.43 15.82 4.30
C VAL A 300 -2.64 16.38 3.53
N LEU A 301 -2.40 17.17 2.48
CA LEU A 301 -3.48 17.75 1.66
C LEU A 301 -4.33 16.67 1.00
N ILE A 302 -3.69 15.63 0.45
CA ILE A 302 -4.40 14.48 -0.12
C ILE A 302 -5.25 13.79 0.94
N LEU A 303 -4.67 13.45 2.09
CA LEU A 303 -5.41 12.74 3.14
C LEU A 303 -6.62 13.56 3.63
N MET A 304 -6.44 14.86 3.85
CA MET A 304 -7.52 15.76 4.23
C MET A 304 -8.62 15.80 3.17
N SER A 305 -8.24 15.88 1.90
CA SER A 305 -9.19 15.87 0.79
C SER A 305 -9.92 14.52 0.68
N VAL A 306 -9.23 13.39 0.80
CA VAL A 306 -9.84 12.05 0.78
C VAL A 306 -10.85 11.92 1.93
N ILE A 307 -10.47 12.31 3.14
CA ILE A 307 -11.37 12.24 4.31
C ILE A 307 -12.60 13.12 4.09
N ALA A 308 -12.43 14.35 3.61
CA ALA A 308 -13.55 15.28 3.38
C ALA A 308 -14.49 14.79 2.28
N VAL A 309 -13.94 14.37 1.13
CA VAL A 309 -14.70 13.94 -0.05
C VAL A 309 -15.36 12.58 0.18
N LYS A 310 -14.68 11.66 0.85
CA LYS A 310 -15.13 10.28 1.05
C LYS A 310 -15.72 10.05 2.43
N PHE A 311 -16.00 11.12 3.18
CA PHE A 311 -16.56 11.01 4.53
C PHE A 311 -17.83 10.17 4.54
N GLY A 312 -18.81 10.51 3.69
CA GLY A 312 -20.07 9.77 3.55
C GLY A 312 -19.94 8.40 2.87
N GLU A 313 -18.81 8.12 2.22
CA GLU A 313 -18.57 6.86 1.49
C GLU A 313 -17.81 5.82 2.33
N GLY A 314 -17.61 6.09 3.62
CA GLY A 314 -16.90 5.20 4.56
C GLY A 314 -15.58 5.75 5.10
N GLY A 315 -15.25 7.02 4.82
CA GLY A 315 -14.04 7.67 5.34
C GLY A 315 -14.01 7.71 6.88
N TRP A 316 -15.14 7.99 7.53
CA TRP A 316 -15.21 7.97 9.00
C TRP A 316 -15.07 6.56 9.58
N VAL A 317 -15.69 5.56 8.93
CA VAL A 317 -15.58 4.15 9.32
C VAL A 317 -14.13 3.70 9.26
N THR A 318 -13.42 4.13 8.23
CA THR A 318 -12.00 3.83 8.05
C THR A 318 -11.14 4.38 9.19
N LEU A 319 -11.35 5.64 9.57
CA LEU A 319 -10.62 6.25 10.69
C LEU A 319 -10.91 5.53 11.99
N LEU A 320 -12.16 5.09 12.20
CA LEU A 320 -12.54 4.29 13.36
C LEU A 320 -11.82 2.94 13.36
N ILE A 321 -11.81 2.20 12.23
CA ILE A 321 -11.12 0.91 12.13
C ILE A 321 -9.63 1.05 12.42
N ILE A 322 -8.96 2.02 11.79
CA ILE A 322 -7.52 2.27 11.98
C ILE A 322 -7.24 2.69 13.43
N GLY A 323 -8.05 3.59 13.98
CA GLY A 323 -7.93 4.05 15.35
C GLY A 323 -8.15 2.94 16.38
N ALA A 324 -9.15 2.08 16.16
CA ALA A 324 -9.41 0.92 17.00
C ALA A 324 -8.24 -0.07 16.96
N PHE A 325 -7.72 -0.36 15.77
CA PHE A 325 -6.55 -1.22 15.62
C PHE A 325 -5.32 -0.65 16.32
N ALA A 326 -5.04 0.65 16.14
CA ALA A 326 -3.96 1.33 16.84
C ALA A 326 -4.16 1.31 18.37
N GLY A 327 -5.40 1.48 18.84
CA GLY A 327 -5.76 1.36 20.25
C GLY A 327 -5.43 -0.02 20.83
N VAL A 328 -5.80 -1.10 20.14
CA VAL A 328 -5.46 -2.48 20.53
C VAL A 328 -3.95 -2.67 20.63
N VAL A 329 -3.20 -2.21 19.62
CA VAL A 329 -1.72 -2.29 19.60
C VAL A 329 -1.10 -1.53 20.79
N ILE A 330 -1.61 -0.34 21.10
CA ILE A 330 -1.14 0.45 22.25
C ILE A 330 -1.47 -0.24 23.58
N LEU A 331 -2.65 -0.84 23.72
CA LEU A 331 -3.05 -1.59 24.91
C LEU A 331 -2.14 -2.80 25.14
N ILE A 332 -1.81 -3.54 24.08
CA ILE A 332 -0.87 -4.68 24.14
C ILE A 332 0.51 -4.19 24.58
N ARG A 333 1.00 -3.09 24.00
CA ARG A 333 2.30 -2.51 24.39
C ARG A 333 2.32 -2.12 25.86
N ARG A 334 1.29 -1.42 26.33
CA ARG A 334 1.13 -1.05 27.75
C ARG A 334 1.12 -2.28 28.66
N HIS A 335 0.44 -3.35 28.27
CA HIS A 335 0.43 -4.59 29.03
C HIS A 335 1.85 -5.21 29.17
N TYR A 336 2.63 -5.21 28.08
CA TYR A 336 4.01 -5.69 28.12
C TYR A 336 4.94 -4.79 28.96
N ASP A 337 4.79 -3.48 28.87
CA ASP A 337 5.60 -2.52 29.65
C ASP A 337 5.31 -2.69 31.15
N ASN A 338 4.02 -2.77 31.55
CA ASN A 338 3.62 -3.02 32.94
C ASN A 338 4.14 -4.37 33.46
N THR A 339 4.06 -5.43 32.65
CA THR A 339 4.56 -6.77 33.03
C THR A 339 6.07 -6.76 33.20
N SER A 340 6.79 -6.03 32.34
CA SER A 340 8.25 -5.86 32.42
C SER A 340 8.67 -5.15 33.70
N GLU A 341 7.93 -4.12 34.12
CA GLU A 341 8.15 -3.41 35.38
C GLU A 341 7.89 -4.33 36.59
N LEU A 342 6.78 -5.06 36.61
CA LEU A 342 6.46 -5.99 37.69
C LEU A 342 7.52 -7.09 37.87
N ILE A 343 8.02 -7.66 36.76
CA ILE A 343 9.09 -8.67 36.82
C ILE A 343 10.39 -8.06 37.39
N LYS A 344 10.72 -6.81 37.03
CA LYS A 344 11.90 -6.13 37.60
C LYS A 344 11.75 -5.92 39.10
N GLU A 345 10.57 -5.51 39.56
CA GLU A 345 10.29 -5.34 40.99
C GLU A 345 10.37 -6.66 41.76
N LEU A 346 9.80 -7.75 41.20
CA LEU A 346 9.87 -9.08 41.80
C LEU A 346 11.32 -9.59 41.86
N ASN A 347 12.11 -9.40 40.80
CA ASN A 347 13.52 -9.78 40.81
C ASN A 347 14.32 -8.95 41.82
N ALA A 348 14.06 -7.65 41.94
CA ALA A 348 14.70 -6.80 42.94
C ALA A 348 14.35 -7.26 44.38
N LYS A 349 13.08 -7.61 44.63
CA LYS A 349 12.65 -8.16 45.93
C LYS A 349 13.24 -9.55 46.20
N ALA A 350 13.33 -10.42 45.19
CA ALA A 350 13.92 -11.73 45.32
C ALA A 350 15.44 -11.67 45.61
N ILE A 351 16.16 -10.74 44.99
CA ILE A 351 17.59 -10.50 45.26
C ILE A 351 17.79 -9.91 46.67
N ASN A 352 16.91 -9.02 47.11
CA ASN A 352 16.97 -8.39 48.42
C ASN A 352 16.29 -9.22 49.53
N SER A 353 15.90 -10.46 49.26
CA SER A 353 15.34 -11.35 50.27
C SER A 353 16.42 -11.70 51.31
N PRO A 354 16.08 -11.79 52.61
CA PRO A 354 17.05 -12.22 53.63
C PRO A 354 17.67 -13.59 53.32
N GLU A 355 16.97 -14.46 52.61
CA GLU A 355 17.44 -15.79 52.20
C GLU A 355 18.55 -15.71 51.12
N SER A 356 18.36 -14.89 50.08
CA SER A 356 19.37 -14.65 49.04
C SER A 356 20.56 -13.85 49.58
N MET A 357 20.30 -12.90 50.49
CA MET A 357 21.34 -12.10 51.12
C MET A 357 22.23 -12.95 52.05
N ASN A 358 21.66 -13.96 52.72
CA ASN A 358 22.42 -14.93 53.51
C ASN A 358 23.23 -15.90 52.65
N LEU A 359 22.72 -16.32 51.48
CA LEU A 359 23.48 -17.16 50.54
C LEU A 359 24.69 -16.42 49.97
N ILE A 360 24.52 -15.15 49.55
CA ILE A 360 25.63 -14.31 49.06
C ILE A 360 26.68 -14.08 50.16
N LYS A 361 26.25 -13.95 51.42
CA LYS A 361 27.14 -13.74 52.57
C LYS A 361 27.94 -14.99 52.92
N ASN A 362 27.37 -16.18 52.72
CA ASN A 362 28.04 -17.47 52.96
C ASN A 362 28.98 -17.91 51.81
N ASP A 363 28.76 -17.44 50.57
CA ASP A 363 29.62 -17.72 49.42
C ASP A 363 30.81 -16.76 49.27
N MET A 364 30.90 -15.71 50.09
CA MET A 364 32.09 -14.87 50.13
C MET A 364 33.16 -15.53 51.01
N PRO A 365 34.38 -15.81 50.50
CA PRO A 365 35.43 -16.41 51.31
C PRO A 365 35.81 -15.44 52.44
N ASP A 366 35.80 -15.95 53.67
CA ASP A 366 36.19 -15.22 54.87
C ASP A 366 37.60 -14.63 54.69
N LYS A 367 37.69 -13.31 54.48
CA LYS A 367 38.95 -12.55 54.47
C LYS A 367 39.53 -12.37 55.89
N ALA A 368 39.26 -13.29 56.80
CA ALA A 368 39.60 -13.17 58.22
C ALA A 368 40.73 -14.11 58.67
N ASN A 369 41.47 -14.78 57.77
CA ASN A 369 42.55 -15.69 58.20
C ASN A 369 43.82 -15.68 57.32
N MET A 370 44.28 -14.51 56.89
CA MET A 370 45.64 -14.31 56.32
C MET A 370 46.43 -13.23 57.07
N GLN A 371 46.33 -13.21 58.40
CA GLN A 371 47.23 -12.46 59.27
C GLN A 371 47.59 -13.30 60.50
N ASP A 372 47.99 -14.56 60.31
CA ASP A 372 48.86 -15.21 61.29
C ASP A 372 49.58 -16.41 60.66
N LYS A 373 50.84 -16.19 60.29
CA LYS A 373 51.94 -17.17 60.21
C LYS A 373 53.15 -16.47 59.61
N THR A 374 53.96 -15.93 60.54
CA THR A 374 55.42 -15.79 60.45
C THR A 374 56.11 -17.02 59.87
#